data_AF-A0A2X3J4A3-F1
#
_entry.id   AF-A0A2X3J4A3-F1
#
_cell.length_a   1.000
_cell.length_b   1.000
_cell.length_c   1.000
_cell.angle_alpha   90.00
_cell.angle_beta   90.00
_cell.angle_gamma   90.00
#
_symmetry.space_group_name_H-M   'P 1'
#
loop_
_entity.id
_entity.type
_entity.pdbx_description
1 polymer ?
#
loop_
_entity_poly.entity_id
_entity_poly.type
_entity_poly.pdbx_seq_one_letter_code
_entity_poly.pdbx_strand_id
1 'polypeptide(L)'
;MPKVEWFWPTPARFDVAGITTQGYHDRVTIPMVFHGQMPETVRGVLTLSTCSNVCLLTDYSFSVTPSAADAQFAHDFAQAMGQVPVVSGLTDSTQGGLSPGKPWLSTPCVPEAG
;
A
#
# COMPACT_ATOMS: atom_id res chain seq x y z
N MET A 1 -6.38 22.88 -5.65
CA MET A 1 -5.52 22.01 -4.83
C MET A 1 -5.36 20.70 -5.60
N PRO A 2 -4.14 20.15 -5.75
CA PRO A 2 -3.94 18.92 -6.49
C PRO A 2 -4.72 17.77 -5.86
N LYS A 3 -5.25 16.86 -6.69
CA LYS A 3 -5.85 15.63 -6.19
C LYS A 3 -4.72 14.71 -5.73
N VAL A 4 -4.85 14.12 -4.54
CA VAL A 4 -3.85 13.20 -3.99
C VAL A 4 -4.43 11.80 -3.95
N GLU A 5 -3.69 10.84 -4.48
CA GLU A 5 -3.96 9.42 -4.38
C GLU A 5 -2.99 8.80 -3.37
N TRP A 6 -3.54 8.04 -2.43
CA TRP A 6 -2.82 7.44 -1.31
C TRP A 6 -2.82 5.93 -1.48
N PHE A 7 -1.64 5.33 -1.40
CA PHE A 7 -1.48 3.89 -1.53
C PHE A 7 -1.11 3.30 -0.16
N TRP A 8 -2.09 2.68 0.49
CA TRP A 8 -1.90 2.11 1.82
C TRP A 8 -1.24 0.72 1.71
N PRO A 9 -0.09 0.49 2.36
CA PRO A 9 0.50 -0.84 2.43
C PRO A 9 -0.45 -1.85 3.08
N THR A 10 -0.24 -3.13 2.82
CA THR A 10 -1.05 -4.20 3.42
C THR A 10 -0.93 -4.14 4.95
N PRO A 11 -2.03 -3.91 5.69
CA PRO A 11 -1.96 -3.84 7.14
C PRO A 11 -1.82 -5.24 7.74
N ALA A 12 -1.24 -5.30 8.94
CA ALA A 12 -1.28 -6.50 9.77
C ALA A 12 -2.47 -6.43 10.74
N ARG A 13 -2.91 -7.61 11.20
CA ARG A 13 -3.92 -7.74 12.25
C ARG A 13 -3.23 -7.86 13.61
N PHE A 14 -3.75 -7.15 14.60
CA PHE A 14 -3.26 -7.16 15.98
C PHE A 14 -4.43 -7.32 16.94
N ASP A 15 -4.17 -7.98 18.07
CA ASP A 15 -5.08 -8.00 19.21
C ASP A 15 -4.49 -7.16 20.33
N VAL A 16 -5.19 -6.06 20.66
CA VAL A 16 -4.74 -5.15 21.72
C VAL A 16 -5.89 -4.88 22.66
N ALA A 17 -5.66 -5.11 23.97
CA ALA A 17 -6.68 -5.00 25.01
C ALA A 17 -7.97 -5.80 24.74
N GLY A 18 -7.87 -6.94 24.04
CA GLY A 18 -9.01 -7.78 23.68
C GLY A 18 -9.82 -7.29 22.48
N ILE A 19 -9.34 -6.28 21.75
CA ILE A 19 -9.93 -5.80 20.50
C ILE A 19 -8.99 -6.12 19.34
N THR A 20 -9.53 -6.77 18.31
CA THR A 20 -8.81 -7.03 17.07
C THR A 20 -8.85 -5.80 16.17
N THR A 21 -7.68 -5.24 15.86
CA THR A 21 -7.52 -4.08 14.97
C THR A 21 -6.62 -4.40 13.77
N GLN A 22 -6.72 -3.62 12.70
CA GLN A 22 -5.79 -3.66 11.57
C GLN A 22 -4.95 -2.38 11.56
N GLY A 23 -3.65 -2.50 11.35
CA GLY A 23 -2.75 -1.34 11.37
C GLY A 23 -1.32 -1.66 10.97
N TYR A 24 -0.40 -0.83 11.45
CA TYR A 24 1.03 -0.95 11.18
C TYR A 24 1.81 -0.85 12.50
N HIS A 25 2.91 -1.58 12.62
CA HIS A 25 3.85 -1.49 13.73
C HIS A 25 5.21 -1.00 13.24
N ASP A 26 6.04 -0.47 14.13
CA ASP A 26 7.40 0.08 13.91
C ASP A 26 7.52 1.22 12.89
N ARG A 27 7.23 0.96 11.62
CA ARG A 27 7.32 1.91 10.52
C ARG A 27 6.35 1.53 9.40
N VAL A 28 5.72 2.54 8.80
CA VAL A 28 4.99 2.43 7.54
C VAL A 28 5.47 3.52 6.58
N THR A 29 5.71 3.15 5.33
CA THR A 29 5.98 4.10 4.24
C THR A 29 4.75 4.12 3.34
N ILE A 30 4.12 5.27 3.17
CA ILE A 30 2.86 5.43 2.43
C ILE A 30 3.15 6.21 1.14
N PRO A 31 3.18 5.53 -0.03
CA PRO A 31 3.30 6.23 -1.31
C PRO A 31 2.11 7.16 -1.56
N MET A 32 2.41 8.34 -2.10
CA MET A 32 1.42 9.30 -2.54
C MET A 32 1.70 9.73 -3.97
N VAL A 33 0.65 9.82 -4.79
CA VAL A 33 0.72 10.38 -6.14
C VAL A 33 -0.16 11.63 -6.18
N PHE A 34 0.45 12.74 -6.57
CA PHE A 34 -0.26 14.00 -6.73
C PHE A 34 -0.59 14.21 -8.22
N HIS A 35 -1.84 14.56 -8.50
CA HIS A 35 -2.36 14.75 -9.85
C HIS A 35 -2.62 16.25 -10.12
N GLY A 36 -2.24 16.71 -11.32
CA GLY A 36 -2.43 18.08 -11.78
C GLY A 36 -1.23 19.00 -11.51
N GLN A 37 -1.47 20.31 -11.52
CA GLN A 37 -0.42 21.32 -11.27
C GLN A 37 0.01 21.27 -9.80
N MET A 38 1.31 21.00 -9.56
CA MET A 38 1.87 21.03 -8.21
C MET A 38 2.12 22.46 -7.74
N PRO A 39 1.79 22.79 -6.48
CA PRO A 39 2.28 24.02 -5.85
C PRO A 39 3.78 23.89 -5.56
N GLU A 40 4.45 25.03 -5.32
CA GLU A 40 5.86 25.07 -4.92
C GLU A 40 6.13 24.32 -3.61
N THR A 41 5.16 24.30 -2.70
CA THR A 41 5.22 23.52 -1.47
C THR A 41 3.85 22.93 -1.19
N VAL A 42 3.83 21.62 -0.93
CA VAL A 42 2.65 20.90 -0.46
C VAL A 42 2.70 20.85 1.05
N ARG A 43 1.65 21.33 1.72
CA ARG A 43 1.47 21.24 3.16
C ARG A 43 0.20 20.50 3.48
N GLY A 44 0.22 19.67 4.52
CA GLY A 44 -0.92 18.89 4.93
C GLY A 44 -0.83 18.45 6.38
N VAL A 45 -1.94 17.94 6.89
CA VAL A 45 -2.02 17.25 8.17
C VAL A 45 -2.54 15.86 7.89
N LEU A 46 -1.74 14.86 8.26
CA LEU A 46 -2.13 13.47 8.23
C LEU A 46 -2.60 13.09 9.63
N THR A 47 -3.90 12.88 9.81
CA THR A 47 -4.48 12.47 11.09
C THR A 47 -4.52 10.95 11.16
N LEU A 48 -3.79 10.35 12.09
CA LEU A 48 -3.76 8.90 12.30
C LEU A 48 -4.09 8.55 13.74
N SER A 49 -4.82 7.45 13.93
CA SER A 49 -4.98 6.83 15.24
C SER A 49 -3.79 5.93 15.55
N THR A 50 -3.06 6.21 16.62
CA THR A 50 -2.05 5.29 17.18
C THR A 50 -2.65 4.56 18.37
N CYS A 51 -2.60 3.23 18.34
CA CYS A 51 -3.21 2.38 19.36
C CYS A 51 -2.13 1.55 20.06
N SER A 52 -2.07 1.67 21.39
CA SER A 52 -1.48 0.67 22.28
C SER A 52 -2.63 0.09 23.12
N ASN A 53 -2.59 0.15 24.45
CA ASN A 53 -3.75 -0.14 25.30
C ASN A 53 -4.88 0.90 25.18
N VAL A 54 -4.58 2.06 24.60
CA VAL A 54 -5.54 3.12 24.27
C VAL A 54 -5.26 3.64 22.87
N CYS A 55 -6.30 4.11 22.18
CA CYS A 55 -6.18 4.72 20.86
C CYS A 55 -6.22 6.25 20.98
N LEU A 56 -5.18 6.91 20.48
CA LEU A 56 -5.07 8.36 20.43
C LEU A 56 -5.08 8.83 18.98
N LEU A 57 -5.90 9.83 18.69
CA LEU A 57 -5.88 10.51 17.41
C LEU A 57 -4.75 11.52 17.41
N THR A 58 -3.80 11.36 16.49
CA THR A 58 -2.60 12.20 16.40
C THR A 58 -2.54 12.86 15.02
N ASP A 59 -2.32 14.17 15.03
CA ASP A 59 -2.12 14.96 13.81
C ASP A 59 -0.63 15.05 13.47
N TYR A 60 -0.28 14.57 12.28
CA TYR A 60 1.07 14.62 11.73
C TYR A 60 1.13 15.68 10.63
N SER A 61 1.57 16.89 10.98
CA SER A 61 1.79 17.96 10.01
C SER A 61 3.01 17.66 9.14
N PHE A 62 2.90 17.84 7.83
CA PHE A 62 4.02 17.71 6.90
C PHE A 62 4.06 18.87 5.90
N SER A 63 5.27 19.15 5.41
CA SER A 63 5.53 20.12 4.34
C SER A 63 6.58 19.52 3.41
N VAL A 64 6.26 19.37 2.13
CA VAL A 64 7.18 18.83 1.13
C VAL A 64 7.27 19.80 -0.05
N THR A 65 8.49 20.06 -0.50
CA THR A 65 8.76 20.82 -1.73
C THR A 65 9.11 19.81 -2.81
N PRO A 66 8.32 19.71 -3.89
CA PRO A 66 8.63 18.79 -4.97
C PRO A 66 10.02 19.08 -5.55
N SER A 67 10.86 18.06 -5.61
CA SER A 67 12.15 18.10 -6.30
C SER A 67 12.12 17.16 -7.51
N ALA A 68 13.09 17.31 -8.41
CA ALA A 68 13.31 16.29 -9.42
C ALA A 68 13.58 14.95 -8.72
N ALA A 69 12.86 13.90 -9.12
CA ALA A 69 13.11 12.56 -8.61
C ALA A 69 14.47 12.07 -9.11
N ASP A 70 15.30 11.59 -8.20
CA ASP A 70 16.53 10.89 -8.53
C ASP A 70 16.32 9.37 -8.52
N ALA A 71 17.37 8.62 -8.86
CA ALA A 71 17.30 7.16 -8.90
C ALA A 71 16.97 6.55 -7.53
N GLN A 72 17.38 7.19 -6.44
CA GLN A 72 17.11 6.72 -5.08
C GLN A 72 15.63 6.89 -4.73
N PHE A 73 15.05 8.05 -4.99
CA PHE A 73 13.62 8.27 -4.79
C PHE A 73 12.78 7.30 -5.61
N ALA A 74 13.13 7.08 -6.88
CA ALA A 74 12.43 6.11 -7.73
C ALA A 74 12.51 4.68 -7.17
N HIS A 75 13.67 4.28 -6.66
CA HIS A 75 13.86 2.98 -6.01
C HIS A 75 13.00 2.85 -4.74
N ASP A 76 13.08 3.83 -3.84
CA ASP A 76 12.34 3.82 -2.57
C ASP A 76 10.82 3.86 -2.79
N PHE A 77 10.36 4.64 -3.76
CA PHE A 77 8.96 4.68 -4.17
C PHE A 77 8.50 3.31 -4.71
N ALA A 78 9.29 2.66 -5.57
CA ALA A 78 8.97 1.33 -6.08
C ALA A 78 8.94 0.27 -4.97
N GLN A 79 9.89 0.31 -4.03
CA GLN A 79 9.92 -0.59 -2.86
C GLN A 79 8.67 -0.41 -1.98
N ALA A 80 8.24 0.85 -1.77
CA ALA A 80 7.04 1.13 -0.99
C ALA A 80 5.75 0.71 -1.72
N MET A 81 5.66 0.95 -3.03
CA MET A 81 4.54 0.46 -3.86
C MET A 81 4.45 -1.07 -3.88
N GLY A 82 5.57 -1.79 -3.79
CA GLY A 82 5.58 -3.26 -3.68
C GLY A 82 4.91 -3.82 -2.42
N GLN A 83 4.68 -3.00 -1.40
CA GLN A 83 3.97 -3.39 -0.17
C GLN A 83 2.46 -3.10 -0.22
N VAL A 84 2.01 -2.40 -1.27
CA VAL A 84 0.60 -2.06 -1.50
C VAL A 84 -0.09 -3.27 -2.12
N PRO A 85 -1.27 -3.68 -1.60
CA PRO A 85 -1.98 -4.81 -2.16
C PRO A 85 -2.45 -4.49 -3.59
N VAL A 86 -2.22 -5.42 -4.51
CA VAL A 86 -2.75 -5.32 -5.87
C VAL A 86 -4.27 -5.45 -5.84
N VAL A 87 -4.97 -4.48 -6.42
CA VAL A 87 -6.44 -4.45 -6.47
C VAL A 87 -7.00 -5.60 -7.35
N SER A 88 -6.16 -6.17 -8.22
CA SER A 88 -6.42 -7.38 -8.99
C SER A 88 -5.71 -8.58 -8.34
N GLY A 89 -6.42 -9.29 -7.48
CA GLY A 89 -5.95 -10.52 -6.85
C GLY A 89 -6.06 -11.73 -7.78
N LEU A 90 -5.13 -12.67 -7.58
CA LEU A 90 -4.95 -14.00 -8.18
C LEU A 90 -6.18 -14.94 -8.20
N THR A 91 -7.40 -14.44 -7.95
CA THR A 91 -8.64 -15.22 -7.88
C THR A 91 -9.57 -15.01 -9.09
N ASP A 92 -9.29 -14.05 -9.98
CA ASP A 92 -10.13 -13.80 -11.17
C ASP A 92 -9.95 -14.84 -12.30
N SER A 93 -8.99 -15.76 -12.15
CA SER A 93 -8.84 -16.89 -13.07
C SER A 93 -8.81 -18.22 -12.31
N THR A 94 -9.83 -18.49 -11.50
CA THR A 94 -10.12 -19.89 -11.13
C THR A 94 -10.93 -20.53 -12.25
N GLN A 95 -10.28 -20.85 -13.37
CA GLN A 95 -10.84 -21.82 -14.32
C GLN A 95 -10.70 -23.21 -13.70
N GLY A 96 -11.65 -23.57 -12.84
CA GLY A 96 -11.80 -24.92 -12.33
C GLY A 96 -12.27 -25.84 -13.45
N GLY A 97 -11.33 -26.58 -14.07
CA GLY A 97 -11.66 -27.73 -14.91
C GLY A 97 -11.70 -29.00 -14.07
N LEU A 98 -12.88 -29.62 -13.91
CA LEU A 98 -13.02 -30.95 -13.33
C LEU A 98 -12.91 -32.01 -14.44
N SER A 99 -11.77 -32.71 -14.48
CA SER A 99 -11.66 -34.00 -15.17
C SER A 99 -11.67 -35.14 -14.14
N PRO A 100 -12.40 -36.25 -14.37
CA PRO A 100 -12.44 -37.36 -13.42
C PRO A 100 -11.04 -37.96 -13.25
N GLY A 101 -10.53 -37.99 -12.02
CA GLY A 101 -9.49 -38.94 -11.61
C GLY A 101 -8.11 -38.40 -11.20
N LYS A 102 -7.81 -37.08 -11.24
CA LYS A 102 -6.56 -36.58 -10.62
C LYS A 102 -6.56 -35.04 -10.46
N PRO A 103 -6.46 -34.49 -9.24
CA PRO A 103 -6.18 -33.07 -9.07
C PRO A 103 -4.69 -32.84 -9.28
N TRP A 104 -4.34 -32.18 -10.39
CA TRP A 104 -3.04 -31.54 -10.56
C TRP A 104 -3.30 -30.04 -10.71
N LEU A 105 -2.76 -29.24 -9.79
CA LEU A 105 -2.69 -27.80 -10.00
C LEU A 105 -1.63 -27.56 -11.08
N SER A 106 -2.03 -27.13 -12.26
CA SER A 106 -1.13 -26.42 -13.15
C SER A 106 -1.28 -24.93 -12.93
N THR A 107 -0.29 -24.32 -12.30
CA THR A 107 -0.01 -22.90 -12.53
C THR A 107 0.46 -22.75 -13.98
N PRO A 108 -0.19 -21.92 -14.82
CA PRO A 108 0.40 -21.57 -16.10
C PRO A 108 1.70 -20.79 -15.84
N CYS A 109 2.82 -21.29 -16.37
CA CYS A 109 4.01 -20.47 -16.54
C CYS A 109 3.61 -19.28 -17.41
N VAL A 110 3.63 -18.09 -16.85
CA VAL A 110 3.60 -16.85 -17.61
C VAL A 110 5.00 -16.69 -18.22
N PRO A 111 5.16 -16.68 -19.55
CA PRO A 111 6.43 -16.32 -20.15
C PRO A 111 6.69 -14.82 -19.90
N GLU A 112 7.86 -14.49 -19.37
CA GLU A 112 8.39 -13.13 -19.40
C GLU A 112 8.43 -12.64 -20.85
N ALA A 113 7.88 -11.46 -21.11
CA ALA A 113 8.02 -10.81 -22.39
C ALA A 113 9.43 -10.20 -22.49
N GLY A 114 10.25 -10.80 -23.34
CA GLY A 114 11.55 -10.31 -23.81
C GLY A 114 11.88 -10.96 -25.14
#